data_AF-B4JW22-F1
#
_entry.id   AF-B4JW22-F1
#
_cell.length_a   1.000
_cell.length_b   1.000
_cell.length_c   1.000
_cell.angle_alpha   90.00
_cell.angle_beta   90.00
_cell.angle_gamma   90.00
#
_symmetry.space_group_name_H-M   'P 1'
#
loop_
_entity.id
_entity.type
_entity.pdbx_description
1 polymer ?
#
loop_
_entity_poly.entity_id
_entity_poly.type
_entity_poly.pdbx_seq_one_letter_code
_entity_poly.pdbx_strand_id
1 'polypeptide(L)'
;MMDRESLSEWAKDKPLSILQLDPADRAVLRIADERDAIQKKTFTKWVNKHLKKANRRVVDLFEDLRDGHNLLSLLEVLSGEHLPREKGKMRFHMLQNAQMALDFLRYKKIKLVNIRAEDIVDGNPKLTLGLIWTIILHFQPEPEILSSHLNMADEPTRCFDSDSKIGQECYIFGEPNQLTGLPTYCYASSNHITRRLKNQIT
;
A
#
# COMPACT_ATOMS: atom_id res chain seq x y z
N MET A 1 37.37 -27.82 -19.50
CA MET A 1 36.23 -28.75 -19.52
C MET A 1 35.71 -28.78 -18.10
N MET A 2 34.56 -28.16 -17.82
CA MET A 2 34.01 -28.11 -16.46
C MET A 2 33.39 -29.47 -16.13
N ASP A 3 33.65 -29.97 -14.93
CA ASP A 3 33.17 -31.25 -14.46
C ASP A 3 31.66 -31.24 -14.15
N ARG A 4 31.11 -32.44 -13.99
CA ARG A 4 29.66 -32.67 -13.79
C ARG A 4 29.16 -32.11 -12.46
N GLU A 5 30.03 -32.02 -11.46
CA GLU A 5 29.72 -31.46 -10.14
C GLU A 5 29.61 -29.93 -10.21
N SER A 6 30.53 -29.25 -10.91
CA SER A 6 30.53 -27.81 -11.14
C SER A 6 29.31 -27.32 -11.94
N LEU A 7 28.82 -28.12 -12.90
CA LEU A 7 27.55 -27.84 -13.61
C LEU A 7 26.32 -27.89 -12.69
N SER A 8 26.33 -28.76 -11.69
CA SER A 8 25.25 -28.89 -10.72
C SER A 8 25.25 -27.76 -9.69
N GLU A 9 26.42 -27.23 -9.35
CA GLU A 9 26.57 -26.06 -8.49
C GLU A 9 26.19 -24.77 -9.22
N TRP A 10 26.63 -24.61 -10.47
CA TRP A 10 26.27 -23.46 -11.31
C TRP A 10 24.76 -23.33 -11.57
N ALA A 11 24.04 -24.46 -11.61
CA ALA A 11 22.59 -24.46 -11.82
C ALA A 11 21.78 -23.98 -10.59
N LYS A 12 22.37 -24.01 -9.38
CA LYS A 12 21.68 -23.65 -8.12
C LYS A 12 21.58 -22.14 -7.90
N ASP A 13 22.47 -21.35 -8.49
CA ASP A 13 22.56 -19.89 -8.28
C ASP A 13 21.82 -19.07 -9.34
N LYS A 14 21.06 -19.70 -10.25
CA LYS A 14 20.27 -18.96 -11.22
C LYS A 14 18.95 -18.49 -10.59
N PRO A 15 18.53 -17.23 -10.82
CA PRO A 15 17.22 -16.79 -10.40
C PRO A 15 16.16 -17.68 -11.07
N LEU A 16 15.36 -18.36 -10.25
CA LEU A 16 14.32 -19.28 -10.70
C LEU A 16 13.33 -18.54 -11.59
N SER A 17 13.16 -19.03 -12.83
CA SER A 17 12.11 -18.51 -13.71
C SER A 17 10.73 -18.92 -13.18
N ILE A 18 9.70 -18.12 -13.44
CA ILE A 18 8.30 -18.37 -12.97
C ILE A 18 7.76 -19.75 -13.38
N LEU A 19 8.35 -20.35 -14.43
CA LEU A 19 8.00 -21.67 -14.96
C LEU A 19 8.60 -22.84 -14.17
N GLN A 20 9.63 -22.59 -13.35
CA GLN A 20 10.29 -23.60 -12.50
C GLN A 20 9.70 -23.67 -11.09
N LEU A 21 8.80 -22.76 -10.75
CA LEU A 21 8.12 -22.74 -9.45
C LEU A 21 7.11 -23.89 -9.35
N ASP A 22 6.98 -24.45 -8.16
CA ASP A 22 5.98 -25.47 -7.93
C ASP A 22 4.55 -24.87 -8.06
N PRO A 23 3.50 -25.70 -8.20
CA PRO A 23 2.13 -25.19 -8.33
C PRO A 23 1.66 -24.33 -7.14
N ALA A 24 2.18 -24.55 -5.93
CA ALA A 24 1.79 -23.82 -4.73
C ALA A 24 2.44 -22.43 -4.72
N ASP A 25 3.73 -22.32 -5.01
CA ASP A 25 4.47 -21.07 -5.13
C ASP A 25 3.86 -20.16 -6.21
N ARG A 26 3.45 -20.75 -7.35
CA ARG A 26 2.74 -20.02 -8.41
C ARG A 26 1.36 -19.54 -7.98
N ALA A 27 0.64 -20.32 -7.18
CA ALA A 27 -0.65 -19.89 -6.65
C ALA A 27 -0.48 -18.74 -5.66
N VAL A 28 0.52 -18.81 -4.79
CA VAL A 28 0.86 -17.75 -3.83
C VAL A 28 1.22 -16.44 -4.55
N LEU A 29 2.05 -16.50 -5.60
CA LEU A 29 2.39 -15.32 -6.40
C LEU A 29 1.17 -14.67 -7.06
N ARG A 30 0.28 -15.46 -7.67
CA ARG A 30 -0.95 -14.93 -8.28
C ARG A 30 -1.85 -14.23 -7.26
N ILE A 31 -2.00 -14.82 -6.07
CA ILE A 31 -2.80 -14.23 -5.00
C ILE A 31 -2.15 -12.92 -4.52
N ALA A 32 -0.82 -12.85 -4.43
CA ALA A 32 -0.10 -11.63 -4.08
C ALA A 32 -0.33 -10.53 -5.12
N ASP A 33 -0.21 -10.85 -6.42
CA ASP A 33 -0.43 -9.90 -7.51
C ASP A 33 -1.86 -9.34 -7.53
N GLU A 34 -2.86 -10.20 -7.30
CA GLU A 34 -4.26 -9.79 -7.21
C GLU A 34 -4.51 -8.83 -6.04
N ARG A 35 -3.91 -9.12 -4.88
CA ARG A 35 -4.01 -8.26 -3.68
C ARG A 35 -3.34 -6.90 -3.91
N ASP A 36 -2.17 -6.87 -4.54
CA ASP A 36 -1.45 -5.64 -4.85
C ASP A 36 -2.23 -4.79 -5.87
N ALA A 37 -2.89 -5.43 -6.85
CA ALA A 37 -3.76 -4.73 -7.80
C ALA A 37 -4.98 -4.08 -7.12
N ILE A 38 -5.62 -4.79 -6.19
CA ILE A 38 -6.73 -4.25 -5.39
C ILE A 38 -6.26 -3.07 -4.53
N GLN A 39 -5.11 -3.20 -3.87
CA GLN A 39 -4.55 -2.13 -3.04
C GLN A 39 -4.24 -0.88 -3.89
N LYS A 40 -3.56 -1.05 -5.02
CA LYS A 40 -3.29 0.05 -5.97
C LYS A 40 -4.58 0.74 -6.38
N LYS A 41 -5.62 -0.01 -6.73
CA LYS A 41 -6.93 0.54 -7.14
C LYS A 41 -7.59 1.35 -6.03
N THR A 42 -7.57 0.84 -4.80
CA THR A 42 -8.12 1.52 -3.62
C THR A 42 -7.39 2.83 -3.33
N PHE A 43 -6.06 2.81 -3.31
CA PHE A 43 -5.25 4.01 -3.09
C PHE A 43 -5.42 5.02 -4.23
N THR A 44 -5.50 4.56 -5.48
CA THR A 44 -5.76 5.43 -6.64
C THR A 44 -7.11 6.13 -6.53
N LYS A 45 -8.18 5.42 -6.13
CA LYS A 45 -9.49 6.02 -5.88
C LYS A 45 -9.42 7.08 -4.77
N TRP A 46 -8.76 6.75 -3.66
CA TRP A 46 -8.60 7.67 -2.54
C TRP A 46 -7.84 8.94 -2.95
N VAL A 47 -6.70 8.81 -3.62
CA VAL A 47 -5.92 9.94 -4.14
C VAL A 47 -6.78 10.80 -5.07
N ASN A 48 -7.53 10.20 -6.00
CA ASN A 48 -8.39 10.92 -6.92
C ASN A 48 -9.57 11.63 -6.24
N LYS A 49 -10.13 11.09 -5.14
CA LYS A 49 -11.16 11.77 -4.33
C LYS A 49 -10.68 13.15 -3.87
N HIS A 50 -9.41 13.25 -3.48
CA HIS A 50 -8.81 14.51 -3.03
C HIS A 50 -8.31 15.36 -4.20
N LEU A 51 -7.60 14.78 -5.18
CA LEU A 51 -7.05 15.53 -6.32
C LEU A 51 -8.12 16.17 -7.21
N LYS A 52 -9.35 15.64 -7.24
CA LYS A 52 -10.47 16.29 -7.92
C LYS A 52 -10.69 17.74 -7.46
N LYS A 53 -10.42 18.05 -6.18
CA LYS A 53 -10.52 19.40 -5.62
C LYS A 53 -9.48 20.37 -6.19
N ALA A 54 -8.35 19.84 -6.65
CA ALA A 54 -7.27 20.58 -7.32
C ALA A 54 -7.31 20.44 -8.85
N ASN A 55 -8.42 19.92 -9.41
CA ASN A 55 -8.59 19.62 -10.83
C ASN A 55 -7.46 18.75 -11.44
N ARG A 56 -6.97 17.78 -10.65
CA ARG A 56 -5.94 16.82 -11.04
C ARG A 56 -6.47 15.39 -10.98
N ARG A 57 -5.83 14.49 -11.72
CA ARG A 57 -6.19 13.07 -11.77
C ARG A 57 -4.95 12.20 -11.90
N VAL A 58 -5.01 11.04 -11.28
CA VAL A 58 -4.04 9.94 -11.38
C VAL A 58 -4.74 8.75 -12.03
N VAL A 59 -4.14 8.20 -13.08
CA VAL A 59 -4.56 6.97 -13.77
C VAL A 59 -3.68 5.82 -13.33
N ASP A 60 -2.36 6.00 -13.35
CA ASP A 60 -1.40 5.04 -12.81
C ASP A 60 -0.64 5.67 -11.64
N LEU A 61 -0.86 5.13 -10.44
CA LEU A 61 -0.22 5.60 -9.22
C LEU A 61 1.32 5.59 -9.28
N PHE A 62 1.93 4.65 -10.00
CA PHE A 62 3.38 4.49 -10.04
C PHE A 62 4.05 5.39 -11.08
N GLU A 63 3.29 5.87 -12.06
CA GLU A 63 3.79 6.79 -13.09
C GLU A 63 3.42 8.24 -12.79
N ASP A 64 2.16 8.49 -12.44
CA ASP A 64 1.63 9.85 -12.32
C ASP A 64 2.05 10.57 -11.02
N LEU A 65 2.73 9.89 -10.10
CA LEU A 65 3.31 10.49 -8.90
C LEU A 65 4.79 10.86 -9.06
N ARG A 66 5.45 10.39 -10.12
CA ARG A 66 6.92 10.47 -10.27
C ARG A 66 7.43 11.89 -10.40
N ASP A 67 6.64 12.80 -10.98
CA ASP A 67 7.02 14.20 -11.13
C ASP A 67 6.91 15.04 -9.84
N GLY A 68 6.31 14.45 -8.80
CA GLY A 68 6.07 15.08 -7.49
C GLY A 68 4.92 16.09 -7.48
N HIS A 69 4.38 16.52 -8.62
CA HIS A 69 3.34 17.56 -8.66
C HIS A 69 2.01 17.08 -8.09
N ASN A 70 1.63 15.84 -8.38
CA ASN A 70 0.39 15.25 -7.84
C ASN A 70 0.53 14.98 -6.33
N LEU A 71 1.71 14.58 -5.84
CA LEU A 71 1.98 14.44 -4.41
C LEU A 71 1.86 15.78 -3.68
N LEU A 72 2.50 16.84 -4.18
CA LEU A 72 2.39 18.18 -3.59
C LEU A 72 0.94 18.65 -3.58
N SER A 73 0.20 18.46 -4.67
CA SER A 73 -1.23 18.86 -4.74
C SER A 73 -2.11 18.09 -3.76
N LEU A 74 -1.84 16.80 -3.59
CA LEU A 74 -2.53 15.97 -2.60
C LEU A 74 -2.29 16.52 -1.19
N LEU A 75 -1.04 16.81 -0.85
CA LEU A 75 -0.67 17.34 0.47
C LEU A 75 -1.25 18.74 0.72
N GLU A 76 -1.28 19.61 -0.29
CA GLU A 76 -1.95 20.91 -0.20
C GLU A 76 -3.45 20.76 0.08
N VAL A 77 -4.13 19.86 -0.64
CA VAL A 77 -5.57 19.61 -0.43
C VAL A 77 -5.87 19.01 0.94
N LEU A 78 -5.01 18.12 1.44
CA LEU A 78 -5.21 17.47 2.74
C LEU A 78 -4.89 18.39 3.92
N SER A 79 -3.82 19.19 3.81
CA SER A 79 -3.37 20.06 4.89
C SER A 79 -4.00 21.46 4.87
N GLY A 80 -4.48 21.91 3.71
CA GLY A 80 -4.93 23.29 3.49
C GLY A 80 -3.78 24.30 3.35
N GLU A 81 -2.53 23.85 3.31
CA GLU A 81 -1.34 24.70 3.19
C GLU A 81 -0.83 24.73 1.75
N HIS A 82 -0.24 25.84 1.32
CA HIS A 82 0.34 25.99 -0.01
C HIS A 82 1.80 25.53 -0.01
N LEU A 83 2.20 24.71 -0.98
CA LEU A 83 3.55 24.16 -1.08
C LEU A 83 4.31 24.73 -2.30
N PRO A 84 5.63 25.01 -2.16
CA PRO A 84 6.45 25.42 -3.29
C PRO A 84 6.59 24.30 -4.32
N ARG A 85 6.80 24.69 -5.58
CA ARG A 85 6.89 23.78 -6.73
C ARG A 85 8.02 24.20 -7.65
N GLU A 86 8.94 23.27 -7.89
CA GLU A 86 9.97 23.43 -8.91
C GLU A 86 9.37 23.21 -10.30
N LYS A 87 9.70 24.12 -11.21
CA LYS A 87 9.22 24.10 -12.59
C LYS A 87 10.25 23.42 -13.48
N GLY A 88 9.81 22.48 -14.30
CA GLY A 88 10.63 21.81 -15.30
C GLY A 88 10.30 20.34 -15.41
N LYS A 89 10.83 19.69 -16.45
CA LYS A 89 10.53 18.28 -16.76
C LYS A 89 11.72 17.34 -16.58
N MET A 90 12.90 17.88 -16.30
CA MET A 90 14.10 17.09 -16.05
C MET A 90 13.99 16.34 -14.73
N ARG A 91 14.64 15.19 -14.65
CA ARG A 91 14.69 14.35 -13.44
C ARG A 91 15.11 15.12 -12.19
N PHE A 92 15.98 16.12 -12.32
CA PHE A 92 16.35 17.02 -11.23
C PHE A 92 15.15 17.75 -10.62
N HIS A 93 14.26 18.32 -11.43
CA HIS A 93 13.06 19.01 -10.92
C HIS A 93 12.07 18.03 -10.28
N MET A 94 11.93 16.83 -10.86
CA MET A 94 11.09 15.77 -10.30
C MET A 94 11.58 15.38 -8.90
N LEU A 95 12.90 15.20 -8.72
CA LEU A 95 13.52 14.94 -7.42
C LEU A 95 13.25 16.05 -6.41
N GLN A 96 13.41 17.31 -6.82
CA GLN A 96 13.14 18.44 -5.92
C GLN A 96 11.66 18.46 -5.50
N ASN A 97 10.72 18.28 -6.43
CA ASN A 97 9.30 18.23 -6.10
C ASN A 97 8.95 17.06 -5.17
N ALA A 98 9.47 15.87 -5.44
CA ALA A 98 9.27 14.71 -4.57
C ALA A 98 9.89 14.95 -3.18
N GLN A 99 11.11 15.49 -3.12
CA GLN A 99 11.81 15.79 -1.87
C GLN A 99 11.04 16.80 -1.02
N MET A 100 10.52 17.89 -1.63
CA MET A 100 9.68 18.87 -0.93
C MET A 100 8.44 18.23 -0.31
N ALA A 101 7.79 17.29 -0.99
CA ALA A 101 6.66 16.56 -0.44
C ALA A 101 7.07 15.70 0.78
N LEU A 102 8.20 15.01 0.71
CA LEU A 102 8.71 14.21 1.83
C LEU A 102 9.13 15.08 3.02
N ASP A 103 9.75 16.23 2.77
CA ASP A 103 10.17 17.17 3.81
C ASP A 103 8.97 17.81 4.50
N PHE A 104 7.91 18.11 3.76
CA PHE A 104 6.64 18.56 4.34
C PHE A 104 6.07 17.51 5.31
N LEU A 105 6.06 16.23 4.94
CA LEU A 105 5.60 15.14 5.81
C LEU A 105 6.46 15.05 7.08
N ARG A 106 7.80 15.15 6.96
CA ARG A 106 8.71 15.17 8.11
C ARG A 106 8.47 16.39 9.01
N TYR A 107 8.21 17.56 8.43
CA TYR A 107 7.85 18.78 9.15
C TYR A 107 6.56 18.58 9.97
N LYS A 108 5.55 17.90 9.39
CA LYS A 108 4.32 17.47 10.08
C LYS A 108 4.51 16.32 11.09
N LYS A 109 5.76 15.96 11.41
CA LYS A 109 6.14 14.89 12.35
C LYS A 109 5.70 13.48 11.94
N ILE A 110 5.51 13.26 10.64
CA ILE A 110 5.21 11.94 10.08
C ILE A 110 6.52 11.20 9.85
N LYS A 111 6.62 9.98 10.38
CA LYS A 111 7.83 9.16 10.23
C LYS A 111 7.81 8.43 8.89
N LEU A 112 8.76 8.76 8.03
CA LEU A 112 9.00 8.06 6.77
C LEU A 112 10.15 7.06 6.97
N VAL A 113 9.83 5.76 6.97
CA VAL A 113 10.82 4.70 7.14
C VAL A 113 11.32 4.28 5.77
N ASN A 114 12.59 4.57 5.48
CA ASN A 114 13.28 4.10 4.27
C ASN A 114 12.60 4.49 2.94
N ILE A 115 12.01 5.69 2.88
CA ILE A 115 11.46 6.25 1.63
C ILE A 115 12.26 7.50 1.27
N ARG A 116 12.84 7.50 0.07
CA ARG A 116 13.58 8.63 -0.49
C ARG A 116 12.88 9.20 -1.72
N ALA A 117 13.32 10.38 -2.15
CA ALA A 117 12.76 11.03 -3.33
C ALA A 117 13.06 10.23 -4.61
N GLU A 118 14.23 9.60 -4.69
CA GLU A 118 14.62 8.76 -5.83
C GLU A 118 13.65 7.61 -6.04
N ASP A 119 13.25 6.94 -4.96
CA ASP A 119 12.33 5.79 -5.01
C ASP A 119 10.98 6.16 -5.64
N ILE A 120 10.51 7.39 -5.38
CA ILE A 120 9.26 7.90 -5.94
C ILE A 120 9.45 8.31 -7.41
N VAL A 121 10.54 9.01 -7.73
CA VAL A 121 10.81 9.45 -9.11
C VAL A 121 11.10 8.26 -10.05
N ASP A 122 11.69 7.18 -9.52
CA ASP A 122 11.93 5.95 -10.27
C ASP A 122 10.70 5.04 -10.33
N GLY A 123 9.62 5.39 -9.60
CA GLY A 123 8.35 4.68 -9.66
C GLY A 123 8.34 3.35 -8.91
N ASN A 124 9.12 3.20 -7.82
CA ASN A 124 9.16 1.98 -7.04
C ASN A 124 7.76 1.68 -6.46
N PRO A 125 7.08 0.59 -6.89
CA PRO A 125 5.69 0.34 -6.51
C PRO A 125 5.49 0.20 -5.00
N LYS A 126 6.36 -0.58 -4.35
CA LYS A 126 6.26 -0.88 -2.91
C LYS A 126 6.44 0.38 -2.06
N LEU A 127 7.46 1.19 -2.37
CA LEU A 127 7.73 2.42 -1.62
C LEU A 127 6.69 3.52 -1.92
N THR A 128 6.16 3.56 -3.13
CA THR A 128 5.06 4.48 -3.50
C THR A 128 3.77 4.12 -2.75
N LEU A 129 3.39 2.84 -2.68
CA LEU A 129 2.25 2.38 -1.89
C LEU A 129 2.44 2.68 -0.40
N GLY A 130 3.64 2.42 0.13
CA GLY A 130 3.99 2.73 1.53
C GLY A 130 3.88 4.22 1.87
N LEU A 131 4.29 5.10 0.94
CA LEU A 131 4.14 6.55 1.09
C LEU A 131 2.66 6.96 1.14
N ILE A 132 1.85 6.51 0.18
CA ILE A 132 0.42 6.85 0.13
C ILE A 132 -0.30 6.32 1.36
N TRP A 133 -0.01 5.09 1.80
CA TRP A 133 -0.54 4.53 3.04
C TRP A 133 -0.24 5.40 4.25
N THR A 134 1.01 5.87 4.38
CA THR A 134 1.43 6.74 5.47
C THR A 134 0.67 8.07 5.45
N ILE A 135 0.43 8.64 4.27
CA ILE A 135 -0.38 9.86 4.11
C ILE A 135 -1.83 9.61 4.53
N ILE A 136 -2.45 8.50 4.08
CA ILE A 136 -3.82 8.13 4.43
C ILE A 136 -3.99 8.03 5.95
N LEU A 137 -3.12 7.27 6.61
CA LEU A 137 -3.17 7.05 8.06
C LEU A 137 -3.09 8.35 8.86
N HIS A 138 -2.33 9.33 8.36
CA HIS A 138 -2.15 10.59 9.08
C HIS A 138 -3.32 11.56 8.88
N PHE A 139 -3.80 11.71 7.64
CA PHE A 139 -4.79 12.74 7.29
C PHE A 139 -6.24 12.25 7.37
N GLN A 140 -6.47 10.94 7.54
CA GLN A 140 -7.81 10.39 7.71
C GLN A 140 -7.92 9.59 9.01
N PRO A 141 -8.30 10.23 10.14
CA PRO A 141 -8.70 9.51 11.34
C PRO A 141 -10.01 8.74 11.12
N GLU A 142 -10.21 7.68 11.91
CA GLU A 142 -11.17 6.57 11.69
C GLU A 142 -12.65 6.86 11.40
N PRO A 143 -13.34 7.96 11.82
CA PRO A 143 -14.80 7.96 11.74
C PRO A 143 -15.40 7.98 10.33
N GLU A 144 -14.62 8.24 9.27
CA GLU A 144 -15.11 8.21 7.88
C GLU A 144 -14.78 6.92 7.11
N ILE A 145 -13.87 6.08 7.60
CA ILE A 145 -13.51 4.83 6.91
C ILE A 145 -14.73 3.90 6.85
N LEU A 146 -15.59 3.93 7.87
CA LEU A 146 -16.79 3.08 7.98
C LEU A 146 -17.91 3.46 7.00
N SER A 147 -18.05 4.72 6.58
CA SER A 147 -19.15 5.15 5.71
C SER A 147 -18.85 4.98 4.22
N SER A 148 -17.58 5.13 3.82
CA SER A 148 -17.20 4.97 2.40
C SER A 148 -16.98 3.51 1.98
N HIS A 149 -16.72 2.59 2.92
CA HIS A 149 -16.56 1.17 2.61
C HIS A 149 -17.89 0.44 2.39
N LEU A 150 -19.02 0.93 2.90
CA LEU A 150 -20.34 0.32 2.70
C LEU A 150 -20.91 0.49 1.27
N ASN A 151 -20.27 1.32 0.43
CA ASN A 151 -20.63 1.47 -0.99
C ASN A 151 -19.63 0.76 -1.93
N MET A 152 -18.75 -0.10 -1.40
CA MET A 152 -17.76 -0.85 -2.17
C MET A 152 -17.87 -2.36 -1.91
N ALA A 153 -19.07 -2.92 -2.09
CA ALA A 153 -19.26 -4.36 -2.14
C ALA A 153 -18.66 -4.92 -3.46
N ASP A 154 -17.44 -5.45 -3.40
CA ASP A 154 -17.07 -6.66 -4.13
C ASP A 154 -17.22 -7.83 -3.11
N GLU A 155 -17.75 -8.98 -3.55
CA GLU A 155 -18.30 -10.07 -2.72
C GLU A 155 -17.46 -10.52 -1.51
N PRO A 156 -18.11 -10.94 -0.39
CA PRO A 156 -17.41 -11.54 0.75
C PRO A 156 -16.84 -12.92 0.39
N THR A 157 -15.54 -13.12 0.59
CA THR A 157 -14.95 -14.46 0.60
C THR A 157 -15.48 -15.24 1.80
N ARG A 158 -16.26 -16.31 1.56
CA ARG A 158 -16.74 -17.20 2.63
C ARG A 158 -15.57 -17.96 3.26
N CYS A 159 -15.28 -17.67 4.51
CA CYS A 159 -14.55 -18.58 5.39
C CYS A 159 -15.60 -19.49 6.07
N PHE A 160 -15.53 -20.81 5.85
CA PHE A 160 -16.35 -21.76 6.58
C PHE A 160 -15.66 -22.09 7.91
N ASP A 161 -16.24 -21.64 9.01
CA ASP A 161 -15.83 -22.06 10.35
C ASP A 161 -16.67 -23.28 10.75
N SER A 162 -16.03 -24.40 11.10
CA SER A 162 -16.71 -25.70 11.28
C SER A 162 -17.57 -25.80 12.53
N ASP A 163 -17.52 -24.83 13.45
CA ASP A 163 -18.13 -24.95 14.78
C ASP A 163 -19.16 -23.86 15.16
N SER A 164 -19.59 -23.00 14.22
CA SER A 164 -20.64 -22.02 14.53
C SER A 164 -21.58 -21.76 13.35
N LYS A 165 -22.89 -21.99 13.56
CA LYS A 165 -23.98 -21.83 12.57
C LYS A 165 -24.28 -20.36 12.18
N ILE A 166 -23.31 -19.45 12.26
CA ILE A 166 -23.45 -18.08 11.76
C ILE A 166 -22.16 -17.76 11.02
N GLY A 167 -22.24 -17.69 9.68
CA GLY A 167 -21.13 -17.27 8.84
C GLY A 167 -20.71 -15.86 9.26
N GLN A 168 -19.50 -15.74 9.81
CA GLN A 168 -18.91 -14.44 10.12
C GLN A 168 -18.15 -13.97 8.88
N GLU A 169 -18.57 -12.83 8.33
CA GLU A 169 -17.77 -12.09 7.37
C GLU A 169 -16.58 -11.48 8.11
N CYS A 170 -15.38 -11.97 7.80
CA CYS A 170 -14.13 -11.48 8.36
C CYS A 170 -13.37 -10.70 7.28
N TYR A 171 -13.05 -9.44 7.58
CA TYR A 171 -12.25 -8.60 6.71
C TYR A 171 -10.80 -8.57 7.21
N ILE A 172 -9.84 -8.91 6.34
CA ILE A 172 -8.42 -8.94 6.68
C ILE A 172 -7.74 -7.65 6.19
N PHE A 173 -7.19 -6.87 7.12
CA PHE A 173 -6.38 -5.68 6.84
C PHE A 173 -4.99 -5.78 7.48
N GLY A 174 -3.93 -5.50 6.70
CA GLY A 174 -2.52 -5.46 7.15
C GLY A 174 -1.61 -6.54 6.53
N GLU A 175 -0.29 -6.32 6.56
CA GLU A 175 0.71 -7.36 6.28
C GLU A 175 0.78 -8.37 7.44
N PRO A 176 0.96 -9.69 7.19
CA PRO A 176 1.10 -10.66 8.26
C PRO A 176 2.35 -10.39 9.10
N ASN A 177 2.22 -10.52 10.42
CA ASN A 177 3.37 -10.43 11.33
C ASN A 177 4.32 -11.60 11.03
N GLN A 178 5.57 -11.30 10.64
CA GLN A 178 6.51 -12.30 10.13
C GLN A 178 6.92 -13.39 11.16
N LEU A 179 6.59 -13.21 12.44
CA LEU A 179 6.85 -14.20 13.49
C LEU A 179 5.68 -15.18 13.74
N THR A 180 4.44 -14.82 13.36
CA THR A 180 3.25 -15.60 13.75
C THR A 180 2.36 -16.01 12.58
N GLY A 181 2.55 -15.44 11.39
CA GLY A 181 1.71 -15.73 10.22
C GLY A 181 0.25 -15.31 10.36
N LEU A 182 -0.11 -14.64 11.46
CA LEU A 182 -1.47 -14.16 11.73
C LEU A 182 -1.66 -12.75 11.16
N PRO A 183 -2.87 -12.40 10.66
CA PRO A 183 -3.19 -11.04 10.25
C PRO A 183 -3.07 -10.07 11.42
N THR A 184 -2.59 -8.85 11.15
CA THR A 184 -2.45 -7.80 12.19
C THR A 184 -3.81 -7.39 12.77
N TYR A 185 -4.90 -7.54 12.01
CA TYR A 185 -6.25 -7.27 12.47
C TYR A 185 -7.25 -8.28 11.87
N CYS A 186 -7.94 -9.02 12.74
CA CYS A 186 -9.15 -9.78 12.40
C CYS A 186 -10.37 -9.00 12.91
N TYR A 187 -11.17 -8.44 12.02
CA TYR A 187 -12.45 -7.83 12.39
C TYR A 187 -13.59 -8.81 12.13
N ALA A 188 -14.21 -9.31 13.20
CA ALA A 188 -15.47 -10.03 13.15
C ALA A 188 -16.63 -9.02 13.21
N SER A 189 -17.49 -9.02 12.20
CA SER A 189 -18.71 -8.21 12.21
C SER A 189 -19.72 -8.80 13.18
N SER A 190 -19.69 -8.37 14.44
CA SER A 190 -20.88 -8.38 15.28
C SER A 190 -20.78 -7.42 16.46
N ASN A 191 -21.91 -6.78 16.76
CA ASN A 191 -22.15 -5.59 17.59
C ASN A 191 -21.77 -5.66 19.08
N HIS A 192 -20.67 -6.32 19.47
CA HIS A 192 -20.33 -6.51 20.89
C HIS A 192 -18.87 -6.22 21.29
N ILE A 193 -18.02 -5.77 20.36
CA ILE A 193 -16.55 -5.76 20.56
C ILE A 193 -15.98 -4.39 21.00
N THR A 194 -16.79 -3.35 21.24
CA THR A 194 -16.25 -2.07 21.77
C THR A 194 -15.71 -2.17 23.20
N ARG A 195 -15.89 -3.30 23.90
CA ARG A 195 -15.46 -3.47 25.30
C ARG A 195 -14.16 -4.24 25.51
N ARG A 196 -13.62 -4.98 24.53
CA ARG A 196 -12.51 -5.92 24.81
C ARG A 196 -11.10 -5.37 24.59
N LEU A 197 -10.93 -4.24 23.87
CA LEU A 197 -9.61 -3.69 23.55
C LEU A 197 -9.05 -2.70 24.60
N LYS A 198 -9.82 -2.29 25.61
CA LYS A 198 -9.30 -1.45 26.71
C LYS A 198 -8.51 -2.23 27.77
N ASN A 199 -8.63 -3.56 27.85
CA ASN A 199 -8.11 -4.35 28.98
C ASN A 199 -6.87 -5.20 28.65
N GLN A 200 -6.17 -4.95 27.54
CA GLN A 200 -4.88 -5.62 27.26
C GLN A 200 -3.71 -4.65 27.10
N ILE A 201 -3.90 -3.36 27.42
CA ILE A 201 -2.82 -2.37 27.44
C ILE A 201 -2.83 -1.60 28.79
N THR A 202 -2.97 -2.36 29.87
CA THR A 202 -2.53 -2.01 31.24
C THR A 202 -1.90 -3.23 31.85
#